data_AF-A0A1Y2E028-F1
#
_entry.id   AF-A0A1Y2E028-F1
#
_cell.length_a   1.000
_cell.length_b   1.000
_cell.length_c   1.000
_cell.angle_alpha   90.00
_cell.angle_beta   90.00
_cell.angle_gamma   90.00
#
_symmetry.space_group_name_H-M   'P 1'
#
loop_
_entity.id
_entity.type
_entity.pdbx_description
1 polymer ?
#
loop_
_entity_poly.entity_id
_entity_poly.type
_entity_poly.pdbx_seq_one_letter_code
_entity_poly.pdbx_strand_id
1 'polypeptide(L)'
;YNRYTGGDNYKYKPLTRAEYRCDIERDSGLTKADNNPNASYFCIHFAHGCCSKGKDCTFLHRVPDEYDKEETTKDCFGREKFFEERQDMGGVGTFSRINKTLYVGHISTSPDREEIVKKHFGAFGDIEYIKVLKDKAVAFVQYKLRSVAEFVKEAMYGQSLDDDEVLNVRWATEDPNP
;
A
#
# COMPACT_ATOMS: atom_id res chain seq x y z
N TYR A 1 13.33 8.54 -13.69
CA TYR A 1 13.39 9.64 -14.68
C TYR A 1 12.14 9.60 -15.53
N ASN A 2 11.28 10.61 -15.39
CA ASN A 2 10.34 11.08 -16.42
C ASN A 2 9.84 12.45 -15.92
N ARG A 3 10.54 13.51 -16.34
CA ARG A 3 10.02 14.88 -16.29
C ARG A 3 9.21 15.08 -17.57
N TYR A 4 7.98 15.56 -17.46
CA TYR A 4 7.31 16.22 -18.56
C TYR A 4 6.74 17.55 -18.08
N THR A 5 6.99 18.55 -18.90
CA THR A 5 6.68 19.97 -18.79
C THR A 5 5.18 20.24 -18.86
N GLY A 6 4.78 21.41 -18.33
CA GLY A 6 3.40 21.77 -18.00
C GLY A 6 2.40 21.81 -19.15
N GLY A 7 1.13 21.78 -18.74
CA GLY A 7 -0.04 21.93 -19.60
C GLY A 7 -1.30 21.55 -18.83
N ASP A 8 -2.06 22.55 -18.40
CA ASP A 8 -3.32 22.44 -17.66
C ASP A 8 -4.32 21.52 -18.38
N ASN A 9 -4.49 20.31 -17.84
CA ASN A 9 -5.66 19.44 -17.96
C ASN A 9 -5.39 18.18 -17.13
N TYR A 10 -5.59 18.25 -15.82
CA TYR A 10 -5.58 17.10 -14.91
C TYR A 10 -6.84 16.23 -15.16
N LYS A 11 -7.03 15.77 -16.40
CA LYS A 11 -7.96 14.68 -16.70
C LYS A 11 -7.41 13.45 -15.98
N TYR A 12 -8.12 13.01 -14.95
CA TYR A 12 -7.87 11.75 -14.26
C TYR A 12 -7.53 10.69 -15.30
N LYS A 13 -6.28 10.22 -15.31
CA LYS A 13 -5.96 9.01 -16.08
C LYS A 13 -6.88 7.92 -15.53
N PRO A 14 -7.54 7.13 -16.39
CA PRO A 14 -8.35 6.03 -15.93
C PRO A 14 -7.44 5.10 -15.10
N LEU A 15 -7.94 4.70 -13.93
CA LEU A 15 -7.25 3.74 -13.09
C LEU A 15 -7.15 2.42 -13.87
N THR A 16 -5.95 1.84 -13.92
CA THR A 16 -5.67 0.63 -14.70
C THR A 16 -5.39 -0.54 -13.76
N ARG A 17 -5.84 -1.74 -14.16
CA ARG A 17 -5.58 -2.97 -13.43
C ARG A 17 -4.08 -3.24 -13.41
N ALA A 18 -3.55 -3.56 -12.24
CA ALA A 18 -2.18 -4.01 -12.09
C ALA A 18 -1.98 -5.36 -12.80
N GLU A 19 -0.85 -5.50 -13.49
CA GLU A 19 -0.52 -6.71 -14.26
C GLU A 19 -0.15 -7.90 -13.35
N TYR A 20 0.47 -7.60 -12.21
CA TYR A 20 0.98 -8.58 -11.24
C TYR A 20 0.43 -8.28 -9.85
N ARG A 21 0.36 -9.32 -9.01
CA ARG A 21 -0.05 -9.22 -7.60
C ARG A 21 0.93 -10.00 -6.73
N CYS A 22 1.37 -9.38 -5.63
CA CYS A 22 2.17 -10.04 -4.62
C CYS A 22 1.33 -11.02 -3.81
N ASP A 23 1.78 -12.27 -3.73
CA ASP A 23 1.29 -13.29 -2.83
C ASP A 23 2.30 -13.43 -1.67
N ILE A 24 1.91 -13.01 -0.47
CA ILE A 24 2.84 -12.96 0.67
C ILE A 24 3.35 -14.35 1.05
N GLU A 25 2.52 -15.38 1.01
CA GLU A 25 2.94 -16.73 1.41
C GLU A 25 3.90 -17.35 0.39
N ARG A 26 3.65 -17.11 -0.90
CA ARG A 26 4.45 -17.69 -1.98
C ARG A 26 5.71 -16.89 -2.31
N ASP A 27 5.59 -15.57 -2.36
CA ASP A 27 6.61 -14.69 -2.94
C ASP A 27 7.62 -14.19 -1.88
N SER A 28 7.27 -14.23 -0.59
CA SER A 28 8.18 -13.81 0.48
C SER A 28 9.35 -14.78 0.63
N GLY A 29 10.51 -14.26 1.01
CA GLY A 29 11.68 -15.09 1.25
C GLY A 29 12.95 -14.29 1.51
N LEU A 30 14.03 -15.03 1.80
CA LEU A 30 15.34 -14.43 2.06
C LEU A 30 15.94 -13.85 0.78
N THR A 31 16.57 -12.70 0.94
CA THR A 31 17.24 -11.92 -0.10
C THR A 31 18.68 -11.60 0.31
N LYS A 32 19.42 -10.85 -0.50
CA LYS A 32 20.73 -10.30 -0.07
C LYS A 32 20.57 -9.25 1.02
N ALA A 33 19.41 -8.59 1.11
CA ALA A 33 19.14 -7.58 2.12
C ALA A 33 19.22 -8.16 3.54
N ASP A 34 18.73 -9.39 3.74
CA ASP A 34 18.70 -10.05 5.05
C ASP A 34 20.09 -10.30 5.65
N ASN A 35 21.13 -10.35 4.81
CA ASN A 35 22.52 -10.49 5.26
C ASN A 35 23.22 -9.15 5.50
N ASN A 36 22.56 -8.04 5.17
CA ASN A 36 23.09 -6.70 5.35
C ASN A 36 22.45 -6.05 6.58
N PRO A 37 23.20 -5.83 7.68
CA PRO A 37 22.65 -5.20 8.89
C PRO A 37 22.18 -3.75 8.67
N ASN A 38 22.57 -3.13 7.56
CA ASN A 38 22.11 -1.79 7.17
C ASN A 38 20.91 -1.81 6.22
N ALA A 39 20.41 -2.98 5.82
CA ALA A 39 19.20 -3.05 5.01
C ALA A 39 17.97 -2.79 5.88
N SER A 40 17.26 -1.71 5.58
CA SER A 40 16.08 -1.28 6.34
C SER A 40 14.84 -1.08 5.46
N TYR A 41 14.93 -1.37 4.15
CA TYR A 41 13.89 -1.04 3.19
C TYR A 41 13.41 -2.26 2.40
N PHE A 42 12.14 -2.23 2.06
CA PHE A 42 11.42 -3.28 1.35
C PHE A 42 11.48 -3.07 -0.15
N CYS A 43 11.35 -4.15 -0.91
CA CYS A 43 11.35 -4.05 -2.37
C CYS A 43 9.97 -3.62 -2.87
N ILE A 44 9.85 -2.45 -3.48
CA ILE A 44 8.58 -2.00 -4.06
C ILE A 44 8.11 -2.90 -5.22
N HIS A 45 9.06 -3.45 -5.99
CA HIS A 45 8.72 -4.41 -7.05
C HIS A 45 8.22 -5.74 -6.48
N PHE A 46 8.67 -6.12 -5.28
CA PHE A 46 8.12 -7.28 -4.57
C PHE A 46 6.69 -6.99 -4.13
N ALA A 47 6.42 -5.81 -3.55
CA ALA A 47 5.05 -5.39 -3.20
C ALA A 47 4.12 -5.38 -4.43
N HIS A 48 4.63 -5.04 -5.61
CA HIS A 48 3.89 -5.11 -6.88
C HIS A 48 3.84 -6.51 -7.52
N GLY A 49 4.50 -7.52 -6.94
CA GLY A 49 4.53 -8.89 -7.47
C GLY A 49 5.39 -9.09 -8.73
N CYS A 50 6.31 -8.16 -9.02
CA CYS A 50 7.07 -8.13 -10.29
C CYS A 50 8.60 -8.05 -10.10
N CYS A 51 9.13 -8.31 -8.90
CA CYS A 51 10.57 -8.29 -8.66
C CYS A 51 11.28 -9.44 -9.40
N SER A 52 12.09 -9.11 -10.39
CA SER A 52 12.86 -10.09 -11.18
C SER A 52 14.14 -10.60 -10.49
N LYS A 53 14.53 -10.02 -9.35
CA LYS A 53 15.79 -10.36 -8.66
C LYS A 53 15.68 -11.54 -7.70
N GLY A 54 14.48 -11.86 -7.21
CA GLY A 54 14.27 -12.92 -6.21
C GLY A 54 15.26 -12.82 -5.04
N LYS A 55 15.93 -13.93 -4.72
CA LYS A 55 16.95 -14.01 -3.65
C LYS A 55 18.14 -13.07 -3.81
N ASP A 56 18.42 -12.61 -5.03
CA ASP A 56 19.52 -11.68 -5.31
C ASP A 56 19.12 -10.21 -5.12
N CYS A 57 17.88 -9.94 -4.71
CA CYS A 57 17.42 -8.59 -4.40
C CYS A 57 18.18 -7.99 -3.22
N THR A 58 18.46 -6.69 -3.29
CA THR A 58 19.14 -5.93 -2.23
C THR A 58 18.16 -5.24 -1.30
N PHE A 59 16.86 -5.52 -1.44
CA PHE A 59 15.76 -5.03 -0.61
C PHE A 59 14.98 -6.22 -0.09
N LEU A 60 14.35 -6.06 1.08
CA LEU A 60 13.64 -7.15 1.78
C LEU A 60 12.40 -7.62 0.98
N HIS A 61 12.20 -8.93 0.91
CA HIS A 61 11.03 -9.58 0.30
C HIS A 61 10.17 -10.24 1.39
N ARG A 62 9.56 -9.40 2.22
CA ARG A 62 8.54 -9.79 3.20
C ARG A 62 7.74 -8.55 3.56
N VAL A 63 6.65 -8.75 4.29
CA VAL A 63 5.93 -7.65 4.92
C VAL A 63 6.75 -7.08 6.10
N PRO A 64 6.70 -5.77 6.36
CA PRO A 64 7.27 -5.17 7.57
C PRO A 64 6.67 -5.73 8.88
N ASP A 65 7.49 -5.85 9.91
CA ASP A 65 7.09 -6.25 11.26
C ASP A 65 7.52 -5.22 12.32
N GLU A 66 7.29 -5.53 13.60
CA GLU A 66 7.58 -4.64 14.73
C GLU A 66 9.08 -4.47 15.04
N TYR A 67 9.94 -5.35 14.52
CA TYR A 67 11.39 -5.30 14.71
C TYR A 67 12.09 -4.46 13.64
N ASP A 68 11.37 -4.11 12.57
CA ASP A 68 11.89 -3.25 11.51
C ASP A 68 12.06 -1.80 11.96
N LYS A 69 13.16 -1.20 11.53
CA LYS A 69 13.42 0.21 11.81
C LYS A 69 12.48 1.10 11.00
N GLU A 70 11.63 1.83 11.69
CA GLU A 70 10.75 2.84 11.08
C GLU A 70 11.38 4.24 11.15
N GLU A 71 11.62 4.88 9.99
CA GLU A 71 12.12 6.26 9.90
C GLU A 71 10.96 7.25 9.71
N THR A 72 11.02 8.45 10.29
CA THR A 72 9.92 9.42 10.19
C THR A 72 9.82 10.08 8.81
N THR A 73 10.93 10.36 8.15
CA THR A 73 10.96 11.12 6.88
C THR A 73 10.88 10.23 5.64
N LYS A 74 11.01 8.91 5.79
CA LYS A 74 10.96 7.95 4.68
C LYS A 74 9.86 6.93 4.89
N ASP A 75 9.32 6.40 3.80
CA ASP A 75 8.46 5.23 3.86
C ASP A 75 9.28 3.93 3.96
N CYS A 76 8.59 2.80 4.14
CA CYS A 76 9.21 1.48 4.23
C CYS A 76 10.00 1.08 2.96
N PHE A 77 9.77 1.74 1.82
CA PHE A 77 10.53 1.53 0.58
C PHE A 77 11.77 2.45 0.47
N GLY A 78 12.03 3.28 1.47
CA GLY A 78 13.15 4.23 1.50
C GLY A 78 12.92 5.50 0.68
N ARG A 79 11.68 5.79 0.27
CA ARG A 79 11.32 7.00 -0.47
C ARG A 79 11.04 8.14 0.50
N GLU A 80 11.55 9.33 0.21
CA GLU A 80 11.32 10.53 1.02
C GLU A 80 9.83 10.92 1.01
N LYS A 81 9.27 11.15 2.20
CA LYS A 81 7.93 11.69 2.41
C LYS A 81 7.94 13.22 2.32
N PHE A 82 6.76 13.80 2.10
CA PHE A 82 6.60 15.25 1.97
C PHE A 82 6.07 15.87 3.26
N PHE A 83 6.19 17.20 3.41
CA PHE A 83 5.58 17.90 4.53
C PHE A 83 4.05 17.95 4.37
N GLU A 84 3.59 18.22 3.15
CA GLU A 84 2.18 18.29 2.79
C GLU A 84 1.72 17.02 2.08
N GLU A 85 0.48 16.63 2.34
CA GLU A 85 -0.17 15.55 1.59
C GLU A 85 -0.61 16.04 0.22
N ARG A 86 -0.65 15.13 -0.75
CA ARG A 86 -1.22 15.43 -2.05
C ARG A 86 -2.73 15.61 -1.93
N GLN A 87 -3.31 16.49 -2.75
CA GLN A 87 -4.76 16.72 -2.79
C GLN A 87 -5.57 15.46 -3.12
N ASP A 88 -5.01 14.51 -3.87
CA ASP A 88 -5.63 13.23 -4.18
C ASP A 88 -5.44 12.17 -3.08
N MET A 89 -4.70 12.51 -2.01
CA MET A 89 -4.25 11.62 -0.93
C MET A 89 -3.39 10.44 -1.41
N GLY A 90 -2.87 10.50 -2.63
CA GLY A 90 -1.97 9.50 -3.19
C GLY A 90 -0.51 9.71 -2.77
N GLY A 91 0.40 9.01 -3.45
CA GLY A 91 1.84 9.13 -3.23
C GLY A 91 2.32 8.51 -1.90
N VAL A 92 3.48 8.94 -1.44
CA VAL A 92 4.22 8.39 -0.28
C VAL A 92 3.65 8.81 1.08
N GLY A 93 2.82 9.86 1.13
CA GLY A 93 2.28 10.43 2.36
C GLY A 93 3.17 11.52 2.97
N THR A 94 2.83 11.92 4.20
CA THR A 94 3.50 13.00 4.94
C THR A 94 4.34 12.48 6.11
N PHE A 95 5.36 13.24 6.50
CA PHE A 95 6.06 13.03 7.77
C PHE A 95 5.50 13.88 8.92
N SER A 96 4.59 14.82 8.64
CA SER A 96 3.99 15.73 9.63
C SER A 96 2.98 15.03 10.55
N ARG A 97 2.44 13.89 10.13
CA ARG A 97 1.58 13.01 10.94
C ARG A 97 1.80 11.55 10.59
N ILE A 98 1.49 10.68 11.54
CA ILE A 98 1.49 9.22 11.32
C ILE A 98 0.11 8.84 10.83
N ASN A 99 0.02 8.34 9.60
CA ASN A 99 -1.20 7.78 9.04
C ASN A 99 -1.03 6.27 8.85
N LYS A 100 -1.92 5.48 9.45
CA LYS A 100 -1.93 4.01 9.34
C LYS A 100 -3.18 3.49 8.64
N THR A 101 -4.01 4.40 8.14
CA THR A 101 -5.34 4.10 7.62
C THR A 101 -5.36 4.32 6.12
N LEU A 102 -5.77 3.28 5.40
CA LEU A 102 -5.92 3.29 3.96
C LEU A 102 -7.39 3.47 3.59
N TYR A 103 -7.65 4.38 2.68
CA TYR A 103 -8.90 4.41 1.92
C TYR A 103 -8.78 3.41 0.77
N VAL A 104 -9.78 2.54 0.66
CA VAL A 104 -9.90 1.53 -0.41
C VAL A 104 -11.19 1.82 -1.16
N GLY A 105 -11.08 2.43 -2.33
CA GLY A 105 -12.21 2.74 -3.20
C GLY A 105 -12.43 1.69 -4.28
N HIS A 106 -13.63 1.73 -4.86
CA HIS A 106 -14.06 0.82 -5.93
C HIS A 106 -14.13 -0.64 -5.48
N ILE A 107 -14.42 -0.92 -4.20
CA ILE A 107 -14.68 -2.31 -3.79
C ILE A 107 -15.99 -2.80 -4.43
N SER A 108 -16.09 -4.11 -4.67
CA SER A 108 -17.32 -4.72 -5.19
C SER A 108 -18.53 -4.41 -4.30
N THR A 109 -19.72 -4.42 -4.91
CA THR A 109 -20.99 -4.24 -4.21
C THR A 109 -21.57 -5.55 -3.67
N SER A 110 -20.78 -6.61 -3.68
CA SER A 110 -21.16 -7.92 -3.15
C SER A 110 -21.59 -7.86 -1.67
N PRO A 111 -22.49 -8.75 -1.21
CA PRO A 111 -22.94 -8.78 0.19
C PRO A 111 -21.82 -9.14 1.18
N ASP A 112 -20.84 -9.94 0.74
CA ASP A 112 -19.70 -10.48 1.48
C ASP A 112 -18.45 -9.57 1.44
N ARG A 113 -18.56 -8.37 0.88
CA ARG A 113 -17.42 -7.43 0.71
C ARG A 113 -16.62 -7.16 1.98
N GLU A 114 -17.24 -7.20 3.16
CA GLU A 114 -16.52 -7.02 4.44
C GLU A 114 -15.55 -8.18 4.69
N GLU A 115 -16.00 -9.41 4.46
CA GLU A 115 -15.19 -10.62 4.58
C GLU A 115 -14.10 -10.66 3.51
N ILE A 116 -14.43 -10.27 2.27
CA ILE A 116 -13.49 -10.18 1.16
C ILE A 116 -12.37 -9.17 1.49
N VAL A 117 -12.73 -7.94 1.90
CA VAL A 117 -11.73 -6.94 2.30
C VAL A 117 -10.87 -7.47 3.44
N LYS A 118 -11.48 -8.08 4.47
CA LYS A 118 -10.73 -8.66 5.59
C LYS A 118 -9.77 -9.76 5.15
N LYS A 119 -10.20 -10.67 4.27
CA LYS A 119 -9.39 -11.77 3.72
C LYS A 119 -8.17 -11.22 2.98
N HIS A 120 -8.36 -10.32 2.03
CA HIS A 120 -7.25 -9.84 1.20
C HIS A 120 -6.31 -8.87 1.91
N PHE A 121 -6.83 -7.95 2.71
CA PHE A 121 -6.00 -6.99 3.44
C PHE A 121 -5.36 -7.62 4.69
N GLY A 122 -6.00 -8.61 5.30
CA GLY A 122 -5.48 -9.33 6.46
C GLY A 122 -4.27 -10.21 6.15
N ALA A 123 -4.10 -10.63 4.90
CA ALA A 123 -2.92 -11.40 4.45
C ALA A 123 -1.60 -10.61 4.59
N PHE A 124 -1.66 -9.29 4.69
CA PHE A 124 -0.49 -8.42 4.82
C PHE A 124 -0.16 -8.06 6.27
N GLY A 125 -0.89 -8.55 7.27
CA GLY A 125 -0.55 -8.33 8.67
C GLY A 125 -1.70 -7.77 9.51
N ASP A 126 -1.35 -7.40 10.75
CA ASP A 126 -2.33 -7.09 11.78
C ASP A 126 -3.10 -5.79 11.52
N ILE A 127 -4.41 -5.97 11.36
CA ILE A 127 -5.38 -4.88 11.19
C ILE A 127 -5.94 -4.48 12.56
N GLU A 128 -5.95 -3.18 12.83
CA GLU A 128 -6.54 -2.56 14.02
C GLU A 128 -8.06 -2.45 13.87
N TYR A 129 -8.55 -1.97 12.74
CA TYR A 129 -9.97 -2.07 12.37
C TYR A 129 -10.21 -2.03 10.86
N ILE A 130 -11.39 -2.50 10.46
CA ILE A 130 -11.94 -2.34 9.10
C ILE A 130 -13.32 -1.69 9.21
N LYS A 131 -13.57 -0.64 8.43
CA LYS A 131 -14.86 0.04 8.33
C LYS A 131 -15.29 0.08 6.87
N VAL A 132 -16.37 -0.62 6.53
CA VAL A 132 -16.90 -0.64 5.16
C VAL A 132 -18.13 0.24 5.05
N LEU A 133 -18.11 1.18 4.09
CA LEU A 133 -19.23 2.02 3.72
C LEU A 133 -19.91 1.44 2.48
N LYS A 134 -20.93 0.60 2.71
CA LYS A 134 -21.60 -0.17 1.65
C LYS A 134 -22.17 0.71 0.55
N ASP A 135 -22.79 1.83 0.92
CA ASP A 135 -23.43 2.77 -0.02
C ASP A 135 -22.41 3.50 -0.91
N LYS A 136 -21.15 3.56 -0.48
CA LYS A 136 -20.10 4.29 -1.20
C LYS A 136 -19.15 3.38 -1.96
N ALA A 137 -19.27 2.05 -1.82
CA ALA A 137 -18.28 1.10 -2.32
C ALA A 137 -16.85 1.49 -1.87
N VAL A 138 -16.71 1.77 -0.57
CA VAL A 138 -15.45 2.17 0.08
C VAL A 138 -15.22 1.35 1.33
N ALA A 139 -13.96 1.00 1.60
CA ALA A 139 -13.50 0.53 2.90
C ALA A 139 -12.39 1.43 3.46
N PHE A 140 -12.30 1.48 4.77
CA PHE A 140 -11.17 2.01 5.51
C PHE A 140 -10.49 0.86 6.26
N VAL A 141 -9.19 0.70 6.06
CA VAL A 141 -8.39 -0.35 6.69
C VAL A 141 -7.28 0.32 7.47
N GLN A 142 -7.30 0.19 8.80
CA GLN A 142 -6.22 0.69 9.66
C GLN A 142 -5.33 -0.48 10.10
N TYR A 143 -4.03 -0.35 9.88
CA TYR A 143 -3.04 -1.32 10.36
C TYR A 143 -2.43 -0.88 11.69
N LYS A 144 -1.92 -1.84 12.47
CA LYS A 144 -1.18 -1.54 13.71
C LYS A 144 0.13 -0.79 13.43
N LEU A 145 0.81 -1.13 12.34
CA LEU A 145 2.10 -0.56 11.95
C LEU A 145 1.95 0.37 10.74
N ARG A 146 2.66 1.49 10.75
CA ARG A 146 2.67 2.46 9.65
C ARG A 146 3.36 1.88 8.43
N SER A 147 4.50 1.21 8.64
CA SER A 147 5.25 0.51 7.60
C SER A 147 4.39 -0.49 6.81
N VAL A 148 3.52 -1.25 7.49
CA VAL A 148 2.58 -2.18 6.83
C VAL A 148 1.56 -1.42 5.98
N ALA A 149 0.97 -0.33 6.50
CA ALA A 149 0.05 0.49 5.71
C ALA A 149 0.72 1.09 4.47
N GLU A 150 1.96 1.58 4.59
CA GLU A 150 2.76 2.07 3.46
C GLU A 150 2.99 0.95 2.42
N PHE A 151 3.33 -0.25 2.87
CA PHE A 151 3.55 -1.42 2.02
C PHE A 151 2.29 -1.82 1.25
N VAL A 152 1.18 -1.99 1.97
CA VAL A 152 -0.10 -2.44 1.41
C VAL A 152 -0.68 -1.43 0.44
N LYS A 153 -0.50 -0.12 0.71
CA LYS A 153 -0.95 0.93 -0.20
C LYS A 153 -0.34 0.76 -1.60
N GLU A 154 0.95 0.41 -1.69
CA GLU A 154 1.59 0.13 -2.99
C GLU A 154 1.17 -1.23 -3.54
N ALA A 155 1.09 -2.26 -2.70
CA ALA A 155 0.77 -3.63 -3.14
C ALA A 155 -0.64 -3.77 -3.71
N MET A 156 -1.62 -3.08 -3.10
CA MET A 156 -3.04 -3.20 -3.42
C MET A 156 -3.56 -2.14 -4.40
N TYR A 157 -2.75 -1.16 -4.78
CA TYR A 157 -3.15 -0.15 -5.76
C TYR A 157 -3.36 -0.78 -7.15
N GLY A 158 -4.55 -0.60 -7.73
CA GLY A 158 -4.90 -1.16 -9.02
C GLY A 158 -5.15 -2.67 -9.03
N GLN A 159 -5.14 -3.33 -7.86
CA GLN A 159 -5.50 -4.75 -7.74
C GLN A 159 -7.00 -4.96 -7.81
N SER A 160 -7.42 -6.21 -7.95
CA SER A 160 -8.79 -6.68 -7.72
C SER A 160 -8.87 -7.51 -6.43
N LEU A 161 -10.03 -7.63 -5.82
CA LEU A 161 -10.28 -8.62 -4.75
C LEU A 161 -10.77 -9.92 -5.41
N ASP A 162 -12.03 -10.29 -5.20
CA ASP A 162 -12.63 -11.51 -5.74
C ASP A 162 -13.41 -11.26 -7.06
N ASP A 163 -13.73 -10.01 -7.42
CA ASP A 163 -14.35 -9.66 -8.71
C ASP A 163 -13.36 -8.90 -9.64
N ASP A 164 -13.88 -8.11 -10.59
CA ASP A 164 -13.13 -7.36 -11.61
C ASP A 164 -12.89 -5.88 -11.26
N GLU A 165 -13.04 -5.50 -9.98
CA GLU A 165 -12.73 -4.14 -9.57
C GLU A 165 -11.26 -3.79 -9.78
N VAL A 166 -11.03 -2.49 -9.98
CA VAL A 166 -9.70 -1.90 -9.95
C VAL A 166 -9.66 -0.95 -8.76
N LEU A 167 -9.02 -1.41 -7.69
CA LEU A 167 -9.02 -0.72 -6.40
C LEU A 167 -8.22 0.58 -6.46
N ASN A 168 -8.82 1.65 -5.93
CA ASN A 168 -8.12 2.89 -5.68
C ASN A 168 -7.68 2.94 -4.21
N VAL A 169 -6.40 2.67 -3.96
CA VAL A 169 -5.82 2.65 -2.61
C VAL A 169 -5.02 3.92 -2.35
N ARG A 170 -5.38 4.67 -1.32
CA ARG A 170 -4.77 5.96 -0.97
C ARG A 170 -4.78 6.18 0.53
N TRP A 171 -4.08 7.21 0.99
CA TRP A 171 -4.13 7.59 2.39
C TRP A 171 -5.54 8.05 2.77
N ALA A 172 -6.05 7.58 3.91
CA ALA A 172 -7.29 8.08 4.44
C ALA A 172 -7.09 9.51 4.97
N THR A 173 -8.10 10.35 4.80
CA THR A 173 -8.20 11.60 5.56
C THR A 173 -8.55 11.28 7.01
N GLU A 174 -8.37 12.24 7.91
CA GLU A 174 -8.86 12.11 9.29
C GLU A 174 -10.36 11.79 9.30
N ASP A 175 -10.78 10.87 10.16
CA ASP A 175 -12.21 10.58 10.35
C ASP A 175 -12.83 11.82 11.04
N PRO A 176 -13.79 12.51 10.41
CA PRO A 176 -14.46 13.64 11.04
C PRO A 176 -15.29 13.22 12.27
N ASN A 177 -15.56 11.93 12.46
CA ASN A 177 -16.29 11.37 13.61
C ASN A 177 -15.46 10.26 14.28
N PRO A 178 -14.51 10.62 15.17
CA PRO A 178 -13.70 9.67 15.92
C PRO A 178 -14.49 8.85 16.96
#